data_AF-A0A7K4FG04-F1
#
_entry.id   AF-A0A7K4FG04-F1
#
_cell.length_a   1.000
_cell.length_b   1.000
_cell.length_c   1.000
_cell.angle_alpha   90.00
_cell.angle_beta   90.00
_cell.angle_gamma   90.00
#
_symmetry.space_group_name_H-M   'P 1'
#
loop_
_entity.id
_entity.type
_entity.pdbx_description
1 polymer ?
#
loop_
_entity_poly.entity_id
_entity_poly.type
_entity_poly.pdbx_seq_one_letter_code
_entity_poly.pdbx_strand_id
1 'polypeptide(L)'
;MSGDAESLFCPLEFRYGRAEVRQIFSRGARLDRALRVEAALALAEAELGLVPKADADSIDRAVREHRVTLARADALERELRHDVMALVRSLAEVAGPSGRWVHYGATSADITDTALALELKESVAILREDLRELALALVAL
;
A
#
# COMPACT_ATOMS: atom_id res chain seq x y z
N MET A 1 -7.66 -32.57 5.83
CA MET A 1 -9.13 -32.78 5.75
C MET A 1 -9.83 -31.55 6.28
N SER A 2 -10.97 -31.25 5.65
CA SER A 2 -12.03 -30.31 6.03
C SER A 2 -11.71 -28.81 5.97
N GLY A 3 -12.23 -28.18 4.92
CA GLY A 3 -12.45 -26.73 4.88
C GLY A 3 -12.30 -26.12 3.50
N ASP A 4 -12.86 -26.73 2.45
CA ASP A 4 -13.26 -25.97 1.27
C ASP A 4 -14.32 -24.96 1.74
N ALA A 5 -13.86 -23.83 2.28
CA ALA A 5 -14.70 -22.66 2.38
C ALA A 5 -15.05 -22.33 0.94
N GLU A 6 -16.32 -22.52 0.58
CA GLU A 6 -16.95 -21.96 -0.60
C GLU A 6 -16.29 -20.61 -0.88
N SER A 7 -15.44 -20.59 -1.90
CA SER A 7 -14.78 -19.39 -2.35
C SER A 7 -15.88 -18.41 -2.72
N LEU A 8 -16.14 -17.45 -1.84
CA LEU A 8 -16.98 -16.30 -2.09
C LEU A 8 -16.24 -15.45 -3.13
N PHE A 9 -16.28 -15.92 -4.37
CA PHE A 9 -15.73 -15.21 -5.51
C PHE A 9 -16.54 -13.94 -5.69
N CYS A 10 -15.95 -12.79 -5.39
CA CYS A 10 -16.56 -11.53 -5.70
C CYS A 10 -16.68 -11.43 -7.23
N PRO A 11 -17.89 -11.23 -7.82
CA PRO A 11 -18.03 -11.10 -9.28
C PRO A 11 -17.22 -9.96 -9.89
N LEU A 12 -16.82 -8.98 -9.07
CA LEU A 12 -15.91 -7.92 -9.47
C LEU A 12 -14.50 -8.43 -9.78
N GLU A 13 -14.05 -9.53 -9.17
CA GLU A 13 -12.70 -10.05 -9.38
C GLU A 13 -12.53 -10.74 -10.74
N PHE A 14 -13.57 -11.42 -11.24
CA PHE A 14 -13.45 -12.25 -12.46
C PHE A 14 -14.39 -11.86 -13.61
N ARG A 15 -15.52 -11.17 -13.35
CA ARG A 15 -16.54 -10.90 -14.38
C ARG A 15 -16.73 -9.42 -14.68
N TYR A 16 -16.89 -8.59 -13.65
CA TYR A 16 -17.34 -7.21 -13.83
C TYR A 16 -16.27 -6.15 -13.56
N GLY A 17 -15.29 -6.43 -12.70
CA GLY A 17 -14.24 -5.45 -12.43
C GLY A 17 -13.36 -5.27 -13.66
N ARG A 18 -12.99 -4.02 -13.95
CA ARG A 18 -11.97 -3.74 -14.97
C ARG A 18 -10.59 -4.02 -14.41
N ALA A 19 -9.67 -4.44 -15.26
CA ALA A 19 -8.31 -4.83 -14.83
C ALA A 19 -7.58 -3.70 -14.10
N GLU A 20 -7.69 -2.47 -14.59
CA GLU A 20 -7.14 -1.26 -13.97
C GLU A 20 -7.67 -1.02 -12.54
N VAL A 21 -8.97 -1.18 -12.30
CA VAL A 21 -9.58 -1.00 -10.98
C VAL A 21 -9.15 -2.13 -10.05
N ARG A 22 -9.15 -3.38 -10.52
CA ARG A 22 -8.65 -4.51 -9.72
C ARG A 22 -7.20 -4.35 -9.31
N GLN A 23 -6.37 -3.79 -10.19
CA GLN A 23 -4.96 -3.56 -9.87
C GLN A 23 -4.82 -2.54 -8.73
N ILE A 24 -5.64 -1.49 -8.72
CA ILE A 24 -5.65 -0.49 -7.64
C ILE A 24 -5.93 -1.14 -6.29
N PHE A 25 -6.96 -1.99 -6.21
CA PHE A 25 -7.38 -2.67 -4.98
C PHE A 25 -6.64 -3.98 -4.70
N SER A 26 -5.60 -4.30 -5.48
CA SER A 26 -4.80 -5.50 -5.27
C SER A 26 -3.99 -5.40 -3.99
N ARG A 27 -3.75 -6.55 -3.33
CA ARG A 27 -2.99 -6.61 -2.08
C ARG A 27 -1.54 -6.12 -2.26
N GLY A 28 -0.94 -6.36 -3.42
CA GLY A 28 0.39 -5.83 -3.77
C GLY A 28 0.41 -4.31 -3.89
N ALA A 29 -0.60 -3.72 -4.56
CA ALA A 29 -0.69 -2.27 -4.68
C ALA A 29 -0.95 -1.59 -3.32
N ARG A 30 -1.75 -2.23 -2.45
CA ARG A 30 -1.97 -1.75 -1.09
C ARG A 30 -0.69 -1.76 -0.26
N LEU A 31 0.09 -2.85 -0.32
CA LEU A 31 1.40 -2.93 0.32
C LEU A 31 2.34 -1.84 -0.19
N ASP A 32 2.44 -1.64 -1.51
CA ASP A 32 3.28 -0.60 -2.11
C ASP A 32 2.90 0.81 -1.61
N ARG A 33 1.60 1.13 -1.57
CA ARG A 33 1.14 2.43 -1.05
C ARG A 33 1.50 2.61 0.42
N ALA A 34 1.28 1.60 1.26
CA ALA A 34 1.62 1.69 2.67
C ALA A 34 3.14 1.84 2.90
N LEU A 35 3.98 1.13 2.13
CA LEU A 35 5.44 1.32 2.16
C LEU A 35 5.85 2.73 1.73
N ARG A 36 5.19 3.30 0.72
CA ARG A 36 5.42 4.69 0.30
C ARG A 36 5.02 5.70 1.36
N VAL A 37 3.97 5.43 2.13
CA VAL A 37 3.58 6.27 3.28
C VAL A 37 4.66 6.21 4.37
N GLU A 38 5.17 5.02 4.71
CA GLU A 38 6.27 4.85 5.67
C GLU A 38 7.54 5.60 5.24
N ALA A 39 7.93 5.49 3.97
CA ALA A 39 9.06 6.24 3.43
C ALA A 39 8.82 7.76 3.50
N ALA A 40 7.64 8.23 3.10
CA ALA A 40 7.28 9.65 3.15
C ALA A 40 7.28 10.19 4.59
N LEU A 41 6.82 9.39 5.55
CA LEU A 41 6.89 9.72 6.97
C LEU A 41 8.34 9.90 7.42
N ALA A 42 9.20 8.91 7.17
CA ALA A 42 10.62 8.98 7.56
C ALA A 42 11.34 10.19 6.94
N LEU A 43 11.03 10.52 5.68
CA LEU A 43 11.57 11.71 5.00
C LEU A 43 11.08 13.01 5.66
N ALA A 44 9.79 13.12 5.96
CA ALA A 44 9.24 14.29 6.64
C ALA A 44 9.81 14.44 8.07
N GLU A 45 10.00 13.36 8.80
CA GLU A 45 10.65 13.36 10.11
C GLU A 45 12.11 13.80 10.04
N ALA A 46 12.82 13.45 8.96
CA ALA A 46 14.18 13.92 8.73
C ALA A 46 14.24 15.41 8.39
N GLU A 47 13.26 15.96 7.65
CA GLU A 47 13.13 17.40 7.41
C GLU A 47 12.95 18.19 8.73
N LEU A 48 12.29 17.57 9.72
CA LEU A 48 12.10 18.12 11.06
C LEU A 48 13.25 17.81 12.03
N GLY A 49 14.26 17.04 11.62
CA GLY A 49 15.41 16.67 12.43
C GLY A 49 15.15 15.60 13.50
N LEU A 50 14.03 14.87 13.42
CA LEU A 50 13.69 13.77 14.34
C LEU A 50 14.41 12.47 13.98
N VAL A 51 14.56 12.21 12.67
CA VAL A 51 15.27 11.06 12.11
C VAL A 51 16.52 11.55 11.36
N PRO A 52 17.69 10.90 11.49
CA PRO A 52 18.85 11.24 10.68
C PRO A 52 18.54 11.10 9.19
N LYS A 53 18.88 12.12 8.40
CA LYS A 53 18.62 12.14 6.95
C LYS A 53 19.12 10.89 6.22
N ALA A 54 20.32 10.41 6.56
CA ALA A 54 20.88 9.21 5.96
C ALA A 54 20.05 7.94 6.23
N ASP A 55 19.39 7.86 7.39
CA ASP A 55 18.51 6.74 7.73
C ASP A 55 17.20 6.83 6.94
N ALA A 56 16.59 8.02 6.86
CA ALA A 56 15.38 8.25 6.06
C ALA A 56 15.63 7.98 4.56
N ASP A 57 16.75 8.45 4.02
CA ASP A 57 17.16 8.17 2.63
C ASP A 57 17.37 6.67 2.38
N SER A 58 17.84 5.92 3.39
CA SER A 58 18.01 4.47 3.30
C SER A 58 16.66 3.73 3.28
N ILE A 59 15.70 4.17 4.09
CA ILE A 59 14.32 3.64 4.11
C ILE A 59 13.65 3.92 2.76
N ASP A 60 13.68 5.17 2.28
CA ASP A 60 13.10 5.54 0.99
C ASP A 60 13.70 4.71 -0.16
N ARG A 61 15.03 4.57 -0.19
CA ARG A 61 15.70 3.73 -1.19
C ARG A 61 15.23 2.28 -1.13
N ALA A 62 15.05 1.70 0.05
CA ALA A 62 14.59 0.32 0.18
C ALA A 62 13.18 0.13 -0.40
N VAL A 63 12.30 1.13 -0.24
CA VAL A 63 10.96 1.15 -0.85
C VAL A 63 11.05 1.33 -2.37
N ARG A 64 11.82 2.31 -2.86
CA ARG A 64 11.96 2.60 -4.30
C ARG A 64 12.60 1.48 -5.10
N GLU A 65 13.47 0.69 -4.48
CA GLU A 65 14.08 -0.49 -5.11
C GLU A 65 13.19 -1.75 -5.00
N HIS A 66 11.96 -1.62 -4.47
CA HIS A 66 11.00 -2.72 -4.31
C HIS A 66 11.59 -3.93 -3.57
N ARG A 67 12.42 -3.69 -2.54
CA ARG A 67 13.07 -4.77 -1.79
C ARG A 67 12.09 -5.54 -0.88
N VAL A 68 10.97 -4.92 -0.51
CA VAL A 68 9.91 -5.58 0.27
C VAL A 68 9.01 -6.38 -0.66
N THR A 69 8.81 -7.66 -0.35
CA THR A 69 7.95 -8.55 -1.15
C THR A 69 6.66 -8.90 -0.39
N LEU A 70 5.57 -9.07 -1.14
CA LEU A 70 4.28 -9.48 -0.57
C LEU A 70 4.41 -10.83 0.16
N ALA A 71 5.11 -11.80 -0.43
CA ALA A 71 5.33 -13.10 0.20
C ALA A 71 6.01 -13.01 1.57
N ARG A 72 6.96 -12.07 1.74
CA ARG A 72 7.63 -11.85 3.04
C ARG A 72 6.70 -11.18 4.05
N ALA A 73 5.94 -10.17 3.63
CA ALA A 73 4.93 -9.54 4.47
C ALA A 73 3.91 -10.58 4.97
N ASP A 74 3.44 -11.49 4.11
CA ASP A 74 2.46 -12.53 4.47
C ASP A 74 3.02 -13.53 5.48
N ALA A 75 4.30 -13.87 5.34
CA ALA A 75 4.97 -14.75 6.28
C ALA A 75 5.03 -14.12 7.68
N LEU A 76 5.39 -12.84 7.74
CA LEU A 76 5.42 -12.08 8.99
C LEU A 76 4.02 -11.87 9.56
N GLU A 77 3.01 -11.61 8.73
CA GLU A 77 1.62 -11.46 9.17
C GLU A 77 1.09 -12.74 9.84
N ARG A 78 1.41 -13.92 9.27
CA ARG A 78 1.05 -15.21 9.86
C ARG A 78 1.71 -15.46 11.23
N GLU A 79 2.92 -14.96 11.42
CA GLU A 79 3.66 -15.07 12.69
C GLU A 79 3.12 -14.08 13.74
N LEU A 80 2.99 -12.82 13.35
CA LEU A 80 2.69 -11.69 14.24
C LEU A 80 1.19 -11.52 14.50
N ARG A 81 0.35 -12.04 13.60
CA ARG A 81 -1.11 -11.83 13.55
C ARG A 81 -1.49 -10.34 13.54
N HIS A 82 -0.66 -9.53 12.88
CA HIS A 82 -0.84 -8.09 12.74
C HIS A 82 -0.19 -7.62 11.43
N ASP A 83 -0.99 -7.12 10.51
CA ASP A 83 -0.62 -6.74 9.14
C ASP A 83 0.33 -5.54 9.08
N VAL A 84 0.02 -4.44 9.79
CA VAL A 84 0.90 -3.27 9.82
C VAL A 84 2.26 -3.61 10.43
N MET A 85 2.29 -4.35 11.54
CA MET A 85 3.58 -4.79 12.11
C MET A 85 4.36 -5.71 11.18
N ALA A 86 3.68 -6.53 10.37
CA ALA A 86 4.33 -7.33 9.35
C ALA A 86 4.95 -6.47 8.25
N LEU A 87 4.25 -5.43 7.80
CA LEU A 87 4.78 -4.43 6.86
C LEU A 87 5.99 -3.72 7.45
N VAL A 88 5.88 -3.17 8.66
CA VAL A 88 6.96 -2.44 9.36
C VAL A 88 8.19 -3.32 9.51
N ARG A 89 8.03 -4.57 9.95
CA ARG A 89 9.15 -5.52 10.04
C ARG A 89 9.74 -5.84 8.68
N SER A 90 8.91 -6.06 7.66
CA SER A 90 9.41 -6.38 6.32
C SER A 90 10.25 -5.24 5.72
N LEU A 91 9.87 -3.98 5.98
CA LEU A 91 10.64 -2.82 5.56
C LEU A 91 11.91 -2.63 6.41
N ALA A 92 11.81 -2.82 7.73
CA ALA A 92 12.96 -2.72 8.62
C ALA A 92 14.07 -3.74 8.27
N GLU A 93 13.70 -4.97 7.91
CA GLU A 93 14.64 -6.02 7.47
C GLU A 93 15.50 -5.58 6.28
N VAL A 94 14.88 -4.93 5.28
CA VAL A 94 15.58 -4.51 4.05
C VAL A 94 16.27 -3.14 4.18
N ALA A 95 15.85 -2.33 5.15
CA ALA A 95 16.46 -1.04 5.48
C ALA A 95 17.70 -1.18 6.39
N GLY A 96 17.94 -2.35 6.97
CA GLY A 96 19.11 -2.63 7.81
C GLY A 96 19.09 -1.80 9.11
N PRO A 97 20.23 -1.20 9.55
CA PRO A 97 20.28 -0.41 10.78
C PRO A 97 19.28 0.76 10.82
N SER A 98 18.96 1.34 9.67
CA SER A 98 17.96 2.43 9.55
C SER A 98 16.54 1.95 9.85
N GLY A 99 16.28 0.64 9.79
CA GLY A 99 14.98 0.02 10.08
C GLY A 99 14.41 0.35 11.46
N ARG A 100 15.26 0.78 12.41
CA ARG A 100 14.84 1.27 13.74
C ARG A 100 13.95 2.51 13.73
N TRP A 101 13.93 3.24 12.62
CA TRP A 101 13.12 4.45 12.43
C TRP A 101 11.87 4.22 11.59
N VAL A 102 11.67 3.03 11.04
CA VAL A 102 10.43 2.70 10.35
C VAL A 102 9.29 2.79 11.36
N HIS A 103 8.18 3.45 10.98
CA HIS A 103 7.01 3.65 11.83
C HIS A 103 7.27 4.50 13.09
N TYR A 104 8.31 5.33 13.11
CA TYR A 104 8.62 6.17 14.28
C TYR A 104 7.45 7.13 14.55
N GLY A 105 6.99 7.18 15.80
CA GLY A 105 5.91 8.09 16.24
C GLY A 105 4.51 7.82 15.66
N ALA A 106 4.35 6.93 14.69
CA ALA A 106 3.09 6.63 14.02
C ALA A 106 2.29 5.52 14.72
N THR A 107 1.01 5.49 14.39
CA THR A 107 0.10 4.38 14.67
C THR A 107 -0.29 3.68 13.37
N SER A 108 -0.90 2.49 13.49
CA SER A 108 -1.43 1.75 12.34
C SER A 108 -2.34 2.59 11.44
N ALA A 109 -3.19 3.44 12.05
CA ALA A 109 -4.16 4.25 11.32
C ALA A 109 -3.49 5.29 10.41
N ASP A 110 -2.39 5.90 10.86
CA ASP A 110 -1.65 6.90 10.08
C ASP A 110 -1.19 6.32 8.73
N ILE A 111 -0.80 5.04 8.74
CA ILE A 111 -0.33 4.33 7.55
C ILE A 111 -1.50 3.82 6.72
N THR A 112 -2.45 3.11 7.34
CA THR A 112 -3.54 2.44 6.61
C THR A 112 -4.50 3.44 5.98
N ASP A 113 -4.85 4.51 6.70
CA ASP A 113 -5.84 5.48 6.22
C ASP A 113 -5.25 6.34 5.12
N THR A 114 -3.97 6.71 5.22
CA THR A 114 -3.25 7.43 4.15
C THR A 114 -3.09 6.55 2.91
N ALA A 115 -2.75 5.26 3.08
CA ALA A 115 -2.66 4.33 1.96
C ALA A 115 -4.03 4.12 1.27
N LEU A 116 -5.11 4.04 2.06
CA LEU A 116 -6.49 3.99 1.55
C LEU A 116 -6.85 5.28 0.81
N ALA A 117 -6.48 6.45 1.33
CA ALA A 117 -6.73 7.72 0.63
C ALA A 117 -6.04 7.76 -0.75
N LEU A 118 -4.82 7.22 -0.86
CA LEU A 118 -4.13 7.07 -2.15
C LEU A 118 -4.86 6.08 -3.08
N GLU A 119 -5.29 4.94 -2.56
CA GLU A 119 -6.09 3.94 -3.29
C GLU A 119 -7.41 4.53 -3.83
N LEU A 120 -8.12 5.30 -3.01
CA LEU A 120 -9.35 6.00 -3.38
C LEU A 120 -9.08 7.11 -4.40
N LYS A 121 -7.99 7.87 -4.25
CA LYS A 121 -7.61 8.92 -5.20
C LYS A 121 -7.39 8.35 -6.61
N GLU A 122 -6.71 7.21 -6.72
CA GLU A 122 -6.48 6.52 -8.00
C GLU A 122 -7.81 6.01 -8.60
N SER A 123 -8.68 5.41 -7.79
CA SER A 123 -9.98 4.92 -8.29
C SER A 123 -10.92 6.04 -8.73
N VAL A 124 -10.96 7.17 -8.01
CA VAL A 124 -11.72 8.36 -8.39
C VAL A 124 -11.23 8.96 -9.71
N ALA A 125 -9.92 8.89 -9.99
CA ALA A 125 -9.38 9.38 -11.26
C ALA A 125 -9.95 8.62 -12.46
N ILE A 126 -10.07 7.29 -12.34
CA ILE A 126 -10.69 6.42 -13.34
C ILE A 126 -12.18 6.75 -13.49
N LEU A 127 -12.93 6.79 -12.38
CA LEU A 127 -14.37 7.08 -12.40
C LEU A 127 -14.69 8.43 -13.06
N ARG A 128 -13.83 9.43 -12.83
CA ARG A 128 -13.99 10.75 -13.43
C ARG A 128 -13.84 10.72 -14.95
N GLU A 129 -12.94 9.90 -15.48
CA GLU A 129 -12.79 9.74 -16.94
C GLU A 129 -14.01 9.01 -17.52
N ASP A 130 -14.47 7.93 -16.88
CA ASP A 130 -15.67 7.21 -17.32
C ASP A 130 -16.90 8.12 -17.41
N LEU A 131 -17.09 8.97 -16.39
CA LEU A 131 -18.20 9.94 -16.37
C LEU A 131 -18.06 10.98 -17.48
N ARG A 132 -16.84 11.37 -17.82
CA ARG A 132 -16.57 12.30 -18.93
C ARG A 132 -16.93 11.65 -20.27
N GLU A 133 -16.49 10.42 -20.51
CA GLU A 133 -16.79 9.67 -21.72
C GLU A 133 -18.29 9.45 -21.88
N LEU A 134 -18.97 9.05 -20.80
CA LEU A 134 -20.41 8.87 -20.77
C LEU A 134 -21.14 10.18 -21.13
N ALA A 135 -20.74 11.30 -20.52
CA ALA A 135 -21.35 12.61 -20.81
C ALA A 135 -21.18 13.00 -22.28
N LEU A 136 -19.99 12.77 -22.86
CA LEU A 136 -19.74 13.04 -24.27
C LEU A 136 -20.59 12.15 -25.20
N ALA A 137 -20.74 10.87 -24.88
CA ALA A 137 -21.58 9.96 -25.65
C ALA A 137 -23.06 10.36 -25.63
N LEU A 138 -23.57 10.82 -24.49
CA LEU A 138 -24.95 11.27 -24.35
C LEU A 138 -25.22 12.60 -25.08
N VAL A 139 -24.23 13.50 -25.14
CA VAL A 139 -24.34 14.76 -25.90
C VAL A 139 -24.32 14.52 -27.41
N ALA A 140 -23.73 13.41 -27.87
CA ALA A 140 -23.65 13.06 -29.29
C ALA A 140 -24.92 12.37 -29.84
N LEU A 141 -25.91 12.07 -28.99
CA LEU A 141 -27.22 11.52 -29.37
C LEU A 141 -28.19 12.63 -29.77
#